data_AF-A0A2M9XEE9-F1
#
_entry.id   AF-A0A2M9XEE9-F1
#
_cell.length_a   1.000
_cell.length_b   1.000
_cell.length_c   1.000
_cell.angle_alpha   90.00
_cell.angle_beta   90.00
_cell.angle_gamma   90.00
#
_symmetry.space_group_name_H-M   'P 1'
#
loop_
_entity.id
_entity.type
_entity.pdbx_description
1 polymer ?
#
loop_
_entity_poly.entity_id
_entity_poly.type
_entity_poly.pdbx_seq_one_letter_code
_entity_poly.pdbx_strand_id
1 'polypeptide(L)'
;MKKTLATILFSLILASNAYAFTELDNLLIAEATTPDLKKIAKEYFNKKAKDHKDLADKYKSLAGQSHGGKATADAAEKEKYKKLADHCDKEAAAYKAQADKF
;
A
#
# COMPACT_ATOMS: atom_id res chain seq x y z
N MET A 1 12.32 -5.67 31.22
CA MET A 1 13.00 -5.17 30.00
C MET A 1 12.55 -5.87 28.71
N LYS A 2 12.21 -7.17 28.70
CA LYS A 2 11.72 -7.84 27.47
C LYS A 2 10.38 -7.29 26.92
N LYS A 3 9.52 -6.76 27.79
CA LYS A 3 8.19 -6.23 27.41
C LYS A 3 8.25 -4.88 26.69
N THR A 4 9.24 -4.03 26.98
CA THR A 4 9.37 -2.69 26.36
C THR A 4 9.89 -2.78 24.92
N LEU A 5 10.77 -3.74 24.63
CA LEU A 5 11.23 -4.02 23.26
C LEU A 5 10.10 -4.47 22.34
N ALA A 6 9.17 -5.30 22.84
CA ALA A 6 8.00 -5.73 22.07
C ALA A 6 7.07 -4.54 21.74
N THR A 7 6.87 -3.61 22.67
CA THR A 7 6.03 -2.41 22.46
C THR A 7 6.64 -1.44 21.44
N ILE A 8 7.97 -1.26 21.46
CA ILE A 8 8.70 -0.42 20.50
C ILE A 8 8.64 -1.03 19.08
N LEU A 9 8.82 -2.35 18.97
CA LEU A 9 8.72 -3.03 17.68
C LEU A 9 7.29 -2.96 17.12
N PHE A 10 6.28 -3.08 17.99
CA PHE A 10 4.87 -2.99 17.59
C PHE A 10 4.49 -1.57 17.15
N SER A 11 5.06 -0.54 17.77
CA SER A 11 4.82 0.87 17.38
C SER A 11 5.54 1.26 16.09
N LEU A 12 6.71 0.69 15.79
CA LEU A 12 7.38 0.85 14.50
C LEU A 12 6.58 0.22 13.33
N ILE A 13 5.92 -0.93 13.57
CA ILE A 13 5.04 -1.57 12.57
C ILE A 13 3.76 -0.74 12.35
N LEU A 14 3.27 -0.02 13.37
CA LEU A 14 2.13 0.89 13.22
C LEU A 14 2.49 2.17 12.44
N ALA A 15 3.71 2.68 12.60
CA ALA A 15 4.17 3.90 11.92
C ALA A 15 4.32 3.74 10.40
N SER A 16 4.60 2.54 9.90
CA SER A 16 4.68 2.27 8.46
C SER A 16 3.31 2.27 7.74
N ASN A 17 2.20 2.36 8.47
CA ASN A 17 0.85 2.38 7.91
C ASN A 17 0.26 3.79 7.76
N ALA A 18 1.02 4.85 8.06
CA ALA A 18 0.44 6.18 8.26
C ALA A 18 0.40 7.08 7.02
N TYR A 19 1.12 6.76 5.94
CA TYR A 19 1.24 7.66 4.80
C TYR A 19 1.00 6.92 3.49
N ALA A 20 -0.19 7.13 2.91
CA ALA A 20 -0.52 6.64 1.58
C ALA A 20 0.25 7.39 0.46
N PHE A 21 0.80 8.57 0.78
CA PHE A 21 1.52 9.45 -0.14
C PHE A 21 2.93 9.70 0.35
N THR A 22 3.89 9.66 -0.57
CA THR A 22 5.28 10.07 -0.32
C THR A 22 5.41 11.60 -0.27
N GLU A 23 6.57 12.09 0.17
CA GLU A 23 6.86 13.53 0.15
C GLU A 23 6.80 14.12 -1.27
N LEU A 24 7.27 13.38 -2.27
CA LEU A 24 7.19 13.79 -3.68
C LEU A 24 5.75 13.83 -4.18
N ASP A 25 4.91 12.89 -3.75
CA ASP A 25 3.48 12.91 -4.09
C ASP A 25 2.80 14.16 -3.52
N ASN A 26 3.13 14.52 -2.28
CA ASN A 26 2.61 15.74 -1.64
C ASN A 26 3.10 17.01 -2.34
N LEU A 27 4.36 17.03 -2.79
CA LEU A 27 4.90 18.13 -3.58
C LEU A 27 4.15 18.27 -4.92
N LEU A 28 3.95 17.17 -5.64
CA LEU A 28 3.20 17.15 -6.89
C LEU A 28 1.75 17.65 -6.70
N ILE A 29 1.11 17.29 -5.58
CA ILE A 29 -0.23 17.78 -5.25
C ILE A 29 -0.24 19.29 -5.04
N ALA A 30 0.76 19.83 -4.33
CA ALA A 30 0.88 21.26 -4.04
C ALA A 30 1.19 22.08 -5.31
N GLU A 31 2.02 21.54 -6.19
CA GLU A 31 2.49 22.26 -7.38
C GLU A 31 1.54 22.13 -8.59
N ALA A 32 0.62 21.18 -8.59
CA ALA A 32 -0.40 20.98 -9.63
C ALA A 32 -1.49 22.08 -9.63
N THR A 33 -1.08 23.32 -9.89
CA THR A 33 -1.89 24.54 -9.81
C THR A 33 -2.55 24.91 -11.14
N THR A 34 -1.97 24.52 -12.27
CA THR A 34 -2.51 24.79 -13.61
C THR A 34 -3.28 23.58 -14.18
N PRO A 35 -4.22 23.76 -15.12
CA PRO A 35 -4.97 22.65 -15.72
C PRO A 35 -4.07 21.56 -16.34
N ASP A 36 -2.99 21.96 -17.01
CA ASP A 36 -2.04 21.01 -17.61
C ASP A 36 -1.29 20.20 -16.55
N LEU A 37 -0.82 20.86 -15.48
CA LEU A 37 -0.16 20.17 -14.38
C LEU A 37 -1.12 19.25 -13.61
N LYS A 38 -2.39 19.65 -13.44
CA LYS A 38 -3.43 18.79 -12.85
C LYS A 38 -3.69 17.55 -13.70
N LYS A 39 -3.71 17.68 -15.02
CA LYS A 39 -3.82 16.53 -15.93
C LYS A 39 -2.64 15.57 -15.76
N ILE A 40 -1.41 16.08 -15.71
CA ILE A 40 -0.22 15.27 -15.48
C ILE A 40 -0.28 14.57 -14.11
N ALA A 41 -0.63 15.30 -13.05
CA ALA A 41 -0.78 14.75 -11.71
C ALA A 41 -1.87 13.66 -11.66
N LYS A 42 -3.01 13.89 -12.34
CA LYS A 42 -4.08 12.90 -12.48
C LYS A 42 -3.62 11.62 -13.16
N GLU A 43 -2.88 11.72 -14.25
CA GLU A 43 -2.33 10.56 -14.96
C GLU A 43 -1.34 9.79 -14.08
N TYR A 44 -0.45 10.50 -13.38
CA TYR A 44 0.49 9.92 -12.42
C TYR A 44 -0.23 9.16 -11.30
N PHE A 45 -1.22 9.78 -10.65
CA PHE A 45 -1.95 9.15 -9.55
C PHE A 45 -2.83 7.98 -10.01
N ASN A 46 -3.44 8.06 -11.21
CA ASN A 46 -4.15 6.91 -11.79
C ASN A 46 -3.20 5.74 -12.09
N LYS A 47 -1.98 6.02 -12.59
CA LYS A 47 -0.98 4.99 -12.83
C LYS A 47 -0.54 4.33 -11.52
N LYS A 48 -0.22 5.12 -10.50
CA LYS A 48 0.09 4.61 -9.14
C LYS A 48 -1.04 3.75 -8.58
N ALA A 49 -2.29 4.21 -8.69
CA ALA A 49 -3.44 3.42 -8.24
C ALA A 49 -3.51 2.05 -8.93
N LYS A 50 -3.29 2.02 -10.25
CA LYS A 50 -3.24 0.77 -11.02
C LYS A 50 -2.09 -0.12 -10.58
N ASP A 51 -0.88 0.42 -10.43
CA ASP A 51 0.31 -0.35 -10.04
C ASP A 51 0.13 -1.02 -8.67
N HIS A 52 -0.44 -0.29 -7.69
CA HIS A 52 -0.76 -0.85 -6.37
C HIS A 52 -1.90 -1.88 -6.45
N LYS A 53 -2.88 -1.68 -7.34
CA LYS A 53 -3.95 -2.66 -7.55
C LYS A 53 -3.43 -3.96 -8.14
N ASP A 54 -2.59 -3.89 -9.16
CA ASP A 54 -1.94 -5.04 -9.79
C ASP A 54 -1.06 -5.79 -8.76
N LEU A 55 -0.40 -5.06 -7.86
CA LEU A 55 0.38 -5.65 -6.77
C LEU A 55 -0.50 -6.35 -5.72
N ALA A 56 -1.64 -5.75 -5.35
CA ALA A 56 -2.60 -6.38 -4.45
C ALA A 56 -3.13 -7.70 -5.02
N ASP A 57 -3.46 -7.73 -6.31
CA ASP A 57 -3.97 -8.93 -6.97
C ASP A 57 -2.89 -10.02 -7.08
N LYS A 58 -1.61 -9.65 -7.26
CA LYS A 58 -0.48 -10.59 -7.15
C LYS A 58 -0.38 -11.20 -5.75
N TYR A 59 -0.47 -10.38 -4.69
CA TYR A 59 -0.43 -10.89 -3.32
C TYR A 59 -1.63 -11.77 -2.98
N LYS A 60 -2.84 -11.46 -3.49
CA LYS A 60 -4.01 -12.35 -3.37
C LYS A 60 -3.77 -13.70 -4.03
N SER A 61 -3.17 -13.69 -5.23
CA SER A 61 -2.79 -14.93 -5.92
C SER A 61 -1.81 -15.76 -5.09
N LEU A 62 -0.77 -15.13 -4.51
CA LEU A 62 0.19 -15.80 -3.63
C LEU A 62 -0.47 -16.34 -2.35
N ALA A 63 -1.40 -15.61 -1.74
CA ALA A 63 -2.18 -16.08 -0.59
C ALA A 63 -3.09 -17.28 -0.93
N GLY A 64 -3.50 -17.42 -2.20
CA GLY A 64 -4.31 -18.55 -2.66
C GLY A 64 -3.49 -19.82 -2.96
N GLN A 65 -2.17 -19.69 -3.11
CA GLN A 65 -1.31 -20.84 -3.38
C GLN A 65 -1.04 -21.63 -2.09
N SER A 66 -0.97 -22.95 -2.20
CA SER A 66 -0.48 -23.81 -1.12
C SER A 66 0.94 -24.23 -1.46
N HIS A 67 1.87 -24.09 -0.51
CA HIS A 67 3.29 -24.35 -0.75
C HIS A 67 3.78 -25.68 -0.15
N GLY A 68 2.87 -26.59 0.21
CA GLY A 68 3.21 -27.95 0.66
C GLY A 68 4.02 -28.00 1.98
N GLY A 69 4.17 -26.88 2.68
CA GLY A 69 4.87 -26.78 3.95
C GLY A 69 4.01 -27.24 5.15
N LYS A 70 4.58 -27.14 6.36
CA LYS A 70 3.82 -27.37 7.60
C LYS A 70 2.60 -26.44 7.63
N ALA A 71 1.44 -26.97 8.02
CA ALA A 71 0.16 -26.24 8.00
C ALA A 71 0.21 -24.88 8.72
N THR A 72 0.99 -24.77 9.79
CA THR A 72 1.18 -23.50 10.52
C THR A 72 2.01 -22.47 9.77
N ALA A 73 3.01 -22.91 9.00
CA ALA A 73 3.82 -22.03 8.15
C ALA A 73 3.01 -21.55 6.93
N ASP A 74 2.25 -22.45 6.31
CA ASP A 74 1.34 -22.13 5.20
C ASP A 74 0.28 -21.11 5.64
N ALA A 75 -0.31 -21.28 6.83
CA ALA A 75 -1.25 -20.30 7.39
C ALA A 75 -0.62 -18.92 7.66
N ALA A 76 0.58 -18.88 8.24
CA ALA A 76 1.28 -17.62 8.53
C ALA A 76 1.68 -16.87 7.24
N GLU A 77 2.09 -17.60 6.21
CA GLU A 77 2.43 -17.03 4.90
C GLU A 77 1.20 -16.48 4.17
N LYS A 78 0.09 -17.22 4.18
CA LYS A 78 -1.19 -16.77 3.64
C LYS A 78 -1.67 -15.47 4.31
N GLU A 79 -1.59 -15.41 5.64
CA GLU A 79 -1.97 -14.21 6.39
C GLU A 79 -1.04 -13.02 6.09
N LYS A 80 0.27 -13.27 5.90
CA LYS A 80 1.21 -12.23 5.46
C LYS A 80 0.82 -11.66 4.10
N TYR A 81 0.57 -12.49 3.10
CA TYR A 81 0.19 -12.02 1.77
C TYR A 81 -1.18 -11.36 1.75
N LYS A 82 -2.13 -11.83 2.57
CA LYS A 82 -3.42 -11.16 2.75
C LYS A 82 -3.24 -9.73 3.29
N LYS A 83 -2.42 -9.54 4.33
CA LYS A 83 -2.12 -8.20 4.87
C LYS A 83 -1.46 -7.29 3.84
N LEU A 84 -0.54 -7.82 3.04
CA LEU A 84 0.10 -7.07 1.96
C LEU A 84 -0.91 -6.68 0.88
N ALA A 85 -1.80 -7.59 0.49
CA ALA A 85 -2.88 -7.30 -0.46
C ALA A 85 -3.81 -6.20 0.06
N ASP A 86 -4.26 -6.31 1.32
CA ASP A 86 -5.13 -5.32 1.95
C ASP A 86 -4.46 -3.94 2.06
N HIS A 87 -3.14 -3.90 2.32
CA HIS A 87 -2.37 -2.67 2.32
C HIS A 87 -2.32 -2.03 0.92
N CYS A 88 -1.98 -2.81 -0.10
CA CYS A 88 -1.91 -2.32 -1.47
C CYS A 88 -3.29 -1.87 -2.00
N ASP A 89 -4.38 -2.56 -1.67
CA ASP A 89 -5.74 -2.12 -2.03
C ASP A 89 -6.10 -0.78 -1.36
N LYS A 90 -5.69 -0.55 -0.10
CA LYS A 90 -5.88 0.74 0.58
C LYS A 90 -5.09 1.87 -0.09
N GLU A 91 -3.82 1.63 -0.42
CA GLU A 91 -2.99 2.61 -1.15
C GLU A 91 -3.58 2.91 -2.54
N ALA A 92 -3.99 1.88 -3.28
CA ALA A 92 -4.63 2.04 -4.58
C ALA A 92 -5.88 2.92 -4.51
N ALA A 93 -6.72 2.71 -3.50
CA ALA A 93 -7.90 3.53 -3.25
C ALA A 93 -7.54 4.99 -2.91
N ALA A 94 -6.51 5.21 -2.10
CA ALA A 94 -6.05 6.56 -1.76
C ALA A 94 -5.51 7.30 -2.98
N TYR A 95 -4.65 6.66 -3.79
CA TYR A 95 -4.14 7.23 -5.03
C TYR A 95 -5.26 7.51 -6.03
N LYS A 96 -6.24 6.61 -6.14
CA LYS A 96 -7.39 6.81 -7.02
C LYS A 96 -8.23 8.01 -6.58
N ALA A 97 -8.55 8.10 -5.29
CA ALA A 97 -9.28 9.22 -4.73
C ALA A 97 -8.54 10.56 -4.93
N GLN A 98 -7.21 10.57 -4.90
CA GLN A 98 -6.44 11.77 -5.20
C GLN A 98 -6.46 12.13 -6.69
N ALA A 99 -6.38 11.14 -7.59
CA ALA A 99 -6.52 11.36 -9.03
C ALA A 99 -7.89 11.97 -9.38
N ASP A 100 -8.95 11.58 -8.67
CA ASP A 100 -10.32 12.06 -8.90
C ASP A 100 -10.57 13.49 -8.39
N LYS A 101 -9.64 14.06 -7.59
CA LYS A 101 -9.67 15.48 -7.18
C LYS A 101 -9.09 16.44 -8.23
N PHE A 102 -8.37 15.90 -9.22
CA PHE A 102 -7.80 16.66 -10.34
C PHE A 102 -8.67 16.55 -11.58
#